data_AF-X1QB13-F1
#
_entry.id   AF-X1QB13-F1
#
_cell.length_a   1.000
_cell.length_b   1.000
_cell.length_c   1.000
_cell.angle_alpha   90.00
_cell.angle_beta   90.00
_cell.angle_gamma   90.00
#
_symmetry.space_group_name_H-M   'P 1'
#
loop_
_entity.id
_entity.type
_entity.pdbx_description
1 polymer ?
#
loop_
_entity_poly.entity_id
_entity_poly.type
_entity_poly.pdbx_seq_one_letter_code
_entity_poly.pdbx_strand_id
1 'polypeptide(L)'
;KCGRETEKKAKELKALVSEMFELKSWESFAEKNFKTFPRYVRDQCLEAKRYFLTKDIDLDILEQALKYCLKNDTLSFSNLNDTYTYFKRASQGSHVSLPEIAILDTQYQGAHEPLEVTKRSLSVYKELIVNSKGALL
;
A
#
# COMPACT_ATOMS: atom_id res chain seq x y z
N LYS A 1 20.02 -22.16 11.74
CA LYS A 1 19.75 -21.51 13.04
C LYS A 1 19.59 -20.01 12.79
N CYS A 2 18.37 -19.46 12.68
CA CYS A 2 18.19 -18.02 12.40
C CYS A 2 16.82 -17.47 12.84
N GLY A 3 15.77 -18.30 12.90
CA GLY A 3 14.42 -17.84 13.29
C GLY A 3 14.29 -17.35 14.74
N ARG A 4 15.04 -17.89 15.70
CA ARG A 4 14.88 -17.54 17.13
C ARG A 4 15.40 -16.14 17.48
N GLU A 5 16.41 -15.64 16.78
CA GLU A 5 16.97 -14.30 17.03
C GLU A 5 16.12 -13.20 16.39
N THR A 6 15.59 -13.45 15.20
CA THR A 6 14.66 -12.52 14.55
C THR A 6 13.33 -12.44 15.30
N GLU A 7 12.88 -13.53 15.90
CA GLU A 7 11.67 -13.56 16.73
C GLU A 7 11.84 -12.79 18.05
N LYS A 8 12.99 -12.90 18.72
CA LYS A 8 13.30 -12.08 19.92
C LYS A 8 13.27 -10.59 19.61
N LYS A 9 13.92 -10.17 18.52
CA LYS A 9 13.87 -8.78 18.04
C LYS A 9 12.46 -8.33 17.67
N ALA A 10 11.63 -9.22 17.09
CA ALA A 10 10.24 -8.89 16.77
C ALA A 10 9.38 -8.68 18.02
N LYS A 11 9.59 -9.46 19.09
CA LYS A 11 8.89 -9.30 20.37
C LYS A 11 9.26 -7.98 21.06
N GLU A 12 10.54 -7.62 21.06
CA GLU A 12 11.02 -6.33 21.57
C GLU A 12 10.45 -5.15 20.78
N LEU A 13 10.44 -5.24 19.45
CA LEU A 13 9.83 -4.23 18.59
C LEU A 13 8.33 -4.09 18.83
N LYS A 14 7.62 -5.21 19.05
CA LYS A 14 6.18 -5.22 19.33
C LYS A 14 5.87 -4.51 20.65
N ALA A 15 6.64 -4.77 21.71
CA ALA A 15 6.50 -4.11 22.99
C ALA A 15 6.71 -2.60 22.86
N LEU A 16 7.84 -2.20 22.23
CA LEU A 16 8.15 -0.80 21.99
C LEU A 16 7.02 -0.08 21.24
N VAL A 17 6.51 -0.68 20.16
CA VAL A 17 5.44 -0.06 19.38
C VAL A 17 4.13 0.01 20.15
N SER A 18 3.83 -0.98 20.99
CA SER A 18 2.59 -0.97 21.81
C SER A 18 2.65 0.11 22.89
N GLU A 19 3.83 0.38 23.44
CA GLU A 19 4.07 1.37 24.51
C GLU A 19 4.38 2.78 23.99
N MET A 20 4.40 3.00 22.66
CA MET A 20 4.74 4.31 22.07
C MET A 20 3.78 5.44 22.46
N PHE A 21 2.50 5.13 22.66
CA PHE A 21 1.48 6.11 23.03
C PHE A 21 0.53 5.53 24.07
N GLU A 22 0.25 6.29 25.12
CA GLU A 22 -0.70 5.92 26.20
C GLU A 22 -2.17 6.10 25.78
N LEU A 23 -2.51 5.70 24.55
CA LEU A 23 -3.85 5.79 23.98
C LEU A 23 -4.48 4.40 23.88
N LYS A 24 -5.68 4.22 24.46
CA LYS A 24 -6.43 2.95 24.35
C LYS A 24 -6.73 2.55 22.89
N SER A 25 -6.96 3.54 22.04
CA SER A 25 -7.18 3.34 20.61
C SER A 25 -5.92 2.86 19.90
N TRP A 26 -4.74 3.30 20.33
CA TRP A 26 -3.45 2.85 19.81
C TRP A 26 -3.18 1.39 20.17
N GLU A 27 -3.37 1.03 21.44
CA GLU A 27 -3.21 -0.36 21.90
C GLU A 27 -4.14 -1.31 21.12
N SER A 28 -5.43 -0.94 21.01
CA SER A 28 -6.41 -1.73 20.26
C SER A 28 -6.04 -1.86 18.78
N PHE A 29 -5.54 -0.78 18.16
CA PHE A 29 -5.09 -0.80 16.77
C PHE A 29 -3.86 -1.71 16.59
N ALA A 30 -2.84 -1.56 17.43
CA ALA A 30 -1.63 -2.37 17.37
C ALA A 30 -1.95 -3.87 17.56
N GLU A 31 -2.79 -4.20 18.54
CA GLU A 31 -3.21 -5.58 18.76
C GLU A 31 -3.93 -6.17 17.55
N LYS A 32 -4.89 -5.43 16.97
CA LYS A 32 -5.60 -5.83 15.75
C LYS A 32 -4.65 -5.96 14.55
N ASN A 33 -3.73 -5.01 14.35
CA ASN A 33 -2.71 -5.08 13.30
C ASN A 33 -1.91 -6.39 13.39
N PHE A 34 -1.40 -6.71 14.57
CA PHE A 34 -0.57 -7.90 14.77
C PHE A 34 -1.35 -9.21 14.62
N LYS A 35 -2.65 -9.21 14.96
CA LYS A 35 -3.56 -10.34 14.71
C LYS A 35 -3.84 -10.53 13.22
N THR A 36 -4.05 -9.44 12.48
CA THR A 36 -4.32 -9.49 11.03
C THR A 36 -3.08 -9.82 10.21
N PHE A 37 -1.90 -9.33 10.61
CA PHE A 37 -0.65 -9.48 9.88
C PHE A 37 0.45 -10.22 10.68
N PRO A 38 0.22 -11.46 11.14
CA PRO A 38 1.17 -12.18 12.01
C PRO A 38 2.52 -12.44 11.33
N ARG A 39 2.52 -12.60 10.00
CA ARG A 39 3.75 -12.77 9.20
C ARG A 39 4.58 -11.48 9.08
N TYR A 40 3.93 -10.33 9.11
CA TYR A 40 4.56 -9.02 8.83
C TYR A 40 4.71 -8.14 10.08
N VAL A 41 4.53 -8.69 11.28
CA VAL A 41 4.62 -7.94 12.55
C VAL A 41 5.89 -7.09 12.63
N ARG A 42 7.04 -7.67 12.26
CA ARG A 42 8.31 -6.94 12.29
C ARG A 42 8.30 -5.74 11.34
N ASP A 43 7.84 -5.91 10.11
CA ASP A 43 7.85 -4.86 9.10
C ASP A 43 6.85 -3.76 9.49
N GLN A 44 5.68 -4.15 10.00
CA GLN A 44 4.69 -3.24 10.59
C GLN A 44 5.26 -2.43 11.78
N CYS A 45 6.05 -3.06 12.66
CA CYS A 45 6.70 -2.33 13.75
C CYS A 45 7.78 -1.35 13.25
N LEU A 46 8.52 -1.71 12.19
CA LEU A 46 9.50 -0.81 11.59
C LEU A 46 8.83 0.39 10.92
N GLU A 47 7.69 0.19 10.25
CA GLU A 47 6.86 1.27 9.74
C GLU A 47 6.37 2.18 10.85
N ALA A 48 5.82 1.62 11.94
CA ALA A 48 5.37 2.39 13.10
C ALA A 48 6.48 3.31 13.63
N LYS A 49 7.69 2.74 13.83
CA LYS A 49 8.85 3.53 14.26
C LYS A 49 9.22 4.61 13.25
N ARG A 50 9.26 4.28 11.96
CA ARG A 50 9.62 5.23 10.90
C ARG A 50 8.66 6.40 10.83
N TYR A 51 7.37 6.17 11.04
CA TYR A 51 6.34 7.20 10.88
C TYR A 51 6.11 8.02 12.15
N PHE A 52 6.18 7.40 13.33
CA PHE A 52 5.69 8.02 14.56
C PHE A 52 6.75 8.23 15.65
N LEU A 53 7.97 7.68 15.53
CA LEU A 53 9.01 7.86 16.56
C LEU A 53 9.77 9.19 16.46
N THR A 54 9.98 9.70 15.25
CA THR A 54 10.83 10.88 14.99
C THR A 54 10.05 12.14 14.66
N LYS A 55 8.73 12.04 14.51
CA LYS A 55 7.87 13.18 14.17
C LYS A 55 7.24 13.72 15.44
N ASP A 56 7.07 15.02 15.49
CA ASP A 56 6.15 15.65 16.45
C ASP A 56 4.72 15.27 16.05
N ILE A 57 4.11 14.39 16.86
CA ILE A 57 2.79 13.81 16.59
C ILE A 57 1.75 14.53 17.43
N ASP A 58 0.78 15.12 16.74
CA ASP A 58 -0.42 15.66 17.37
C ASP A 58 -1.32 14.49 17.80
N LEU A 59 -1.52 14.35 19.12
CA LEU A 59 -2.25 13.24 19.71
C LEU A 59 -3.74 13.26 19.35
N ASP A 60 -4.35 14.44 19.18
CA ASP A 60 -5.77 14.55 18.85
C ASP A 60 -6.03 14.07 17.42
N ILE A 61 -5.15 14.47 16.50
CA ILE A 61 -5.18 14.04 15.09
C ILE A 61 -4.87 12.55 14.98
N LEU A 62 -3.91 12.05 15.77
CA LEU A 62 -3.59 10.63 15.83
C LEU A 62 -4.79 9.83 16.34
N GLU A 63 -5.47 10.29 17.39
CA GLU A 63 -6.65 9.59 17.92
C GLU A 63 -7.78 9.55 16.89
N GLN A 64 -8.00 10.63 16.15
CA GLN A 64 -8.97 10.67 15.06
C GLN A 64 -8.60 9.69 13.94
N ALA A 65 -7.33 9.62 13.55
CA ALA A 65 -6.83 8.67 12.56
C ALA A 65 -7.01 7.21 13.02
N LEU A 66 -6.69 6.92 14.28
CA LEU A 66 -6.88 5.60 14.88
C LEU A 66 -8.34 5.17 14.88
N LYS A 67 -9.26 6.05 15.30
CA LYS A 67 -10.72 5.80 15.26
C LYS A 67 -11.18 5.49 13.84
N TYR A 68 -10.69 6.23 12.85
CA TYR A 68 -11.01 5.99 11.45
C TYR A 68 -10.50 4.61 10.98
N CYS A 69 -9.24 4.28 11.27
CA CYS A 69 -8.67 3.00 10.87
C CYS A 69 -9.34 1.80 11.54
N LEU A 70 -9.69 1.93 12.83
CA LEU A 70 -10.43 0.91 13.57
C LEU A 70 -11.86 0.70 13.07
N LYS A 71 -12.51 1.77 12.58
CA LYS A 71 -13.87 1.71 12.04
C LYS A 71 -13.93 1.09 10.65
N ASN A 72 -12.90 1.30 9.82
CA ASN A 72 -12.84 0.84 8.43
C ASN A 72 -11.96 -0.41 8.23
N ASP A 73 -11.47 -1.00 9.32
CA ASP A 73 -10.53 -2.13 9.32
C ASP A 73 -9.26 -1.90 8.45
N THR A 74 -8.82 -0.64 8.31
CA THR A 74 -7.58 -0.29 7.61
C THR A 74 -6.38 -0.37 8.54
N LEU A 75 -6.08 -1.59 8.97
CA LEU A 75 -5.24 -1.87 10.14
C LEU A 75 -3.71 -1.75 9.94
N SER A 76 -3.18 -1.36 8.77
CA SER A 76 -1.72 -1.25 8.55
C SER A 76 -1.15 0.09 9.05
N PHE A 77 0.12 0.10 9.49
CA PHE A 77 0.77 1.35 9.92
C PHE A 77 0.99 2.34 8.77
N SER A 78 1.15 1.87 7.53
CA SER A 78 1.10 2.74 6.34
C SER A 78 -0.26 3.45 6.21
N ASN A 79 -1.37 2.70 6.30
CA ASN A 79 -2.72 3.30 6.22
C ASN A 79 -2.96 4.29 7.36
N LEU A 80 -2.46 4.00 8.57
CA LEU A 80 -2.55 4.92 9.70
C LEU A 80 -1.75 6.20 9.44
N ASN A 81 -0.53 6.12 8.90
CA ASN A 81 0.26 7.30 8.55
C ASN A 81 -0.42 8.15 7.47
N ASP A 82 -1.00 7.52 6.46
CA ASP A 82 -1.71 8.23 5.39
C ASP A 82 -2.96 8.94 5.92
N THR A 83 -3.72 8.26 6.77
CA THR A 83 -4.90 8.80 7.44
C THR A 83 -4.53 9.95 8.39
N TYR A 84 -3.47 9.80 9.18
CA TYR A 84 -2.94 10.87 10.03
C TYR A 84 -2.51 12.07 9.20
N THR A 85 -1.79 11.85 8.10
CA THR A 85 -1.35 12.92 7.19
C THR A 85 -2.53 13.66 6.57
N TYR A 86 -3.59 12.92 6.21
CA TYR A 86 -4.84 13.51 5.72
C TYR A 86 -5.48 14.43 6.77
N PHE A 87 -5.71 13.94 8.00
CA PHE A 87 -6.31 14.75 9.05
C PHE A 87 -5.43 15.93 9.47
N LYS A 88 -4.09 15.75 9.48
CA LYS A 88 -3.15 16.83 9.72
C LYS A 88 -3.30 17.96 8.69
N ARG A 89 -3.35 17.63 7.40
CA ARG A 89 -3.58 18.62 6.33
C ARG A 89 -4.95 19.29 6.44
N ALA A 90 -6.00 18.52 6.75
CA ALA A 90 -7.35 19.05 6.91
C ALA A 90 -7.45 20.03 8.09
N SER A 91 -6.77 19.73 9.20
CA SER A 91 -6.74 20.60 10.40
C SER A 91 -6.01 21.93 10.17
N GLN A 92 -5.02 21.95 9.26
CA GLN A 92 -4.21 23.13 8.96
C GLN A 92 -4.89 24.12 8.01
N GLY A 93 -6.17 23.90 7.67
CA GLY A 93 -6.99 24.87 6.92
C GLY A 93 -6.58 25.05 5.45
N SER A 94 -5.50 24.41 4.99
CA SER A 94 -5.20 24.34 3.58
C SER A 94 -6.16 23.35 2.94
N HIS A 95 -7.27 23.86 2.44
CA HIS A 95 -7.88 23.37 1.21
C HIS A 95 -6.78 23.44 0.14
N VAL A 96 -5.82 22.50 0.17
CA VAL A 96 -5.09 22.16 -1.04
C VAL A 96 -6.19 21.58 -1.89
N SER A 97 -6.81 22.44 -2.70
CA SER A 97 -7.48 22.02 -3.91
C SER A 97 -6.53 21.01 -4.52
N LEU A 98 -6.84 19.71 -4.35
CA LEU A 98 -6.25 18.70 -5.20
C LEU A 98 -6.47 19.30 -6.58
N PRO A 99 -5.41 19.54 -7.39
CA PRO A 99 -5.64 19.93 -8.76
C PRO A 99 -6.62 18.89 -9.26
N GLU A 100 -7.82 19.34 -9.58
CA GLU A 100 -8.89 18.50 -10.10
C GLU A 100 -8.19 17.62 -11.10
N ILE A 101 -8.12 16.31 -10.81
CA ILE A 101 -7.47 15.38 -11.72
C ILE A 101 -8.26 15.62 -12.98
N ALA A 102 -7.65 16.29 -13.96
CA ALA A 102 -8.29 16.57 -15.21
C ALA A 102 -8.55 15.17 -15.75
N ILE A 103 -9.77 14.70 -15.54
CA ILE A 103 -10.27 13.49 -16.14
C ILE A 103 -10.10 13.81 -17.60
N LEU A 104 -9.06 13.23 -18.22
CA LEU A 104 -8.85 13.32 -19.65
C LEU A 104 -10.22 13.05 -20.24
N ASP A 105 -10.74 14.08 -20.92
CA ASP A 105 -12.11 14.11 -21.41
C ASP A 105 -12.40 12.75 -22.01
N THR A 106 -13.46 12.08 -21.54
CA THR A 106 -13.84 10.76 -22.06
C THR A 106 -14.21 10.86 -23.55
N GLN A 107 -14.31 12.10 -24.06
CA GLN A 107 -14.49 12.48 -25.45
C GLN A 107 -13.18 12.84 -26.18
N TYR A 108 -12.00 12.58 -25.62
CA TYR A 108 -10.73 12.75 -26.35
C TYR A 108 -10.68 11.78 -27.54
N GLN A 109 -11.28 12.22 -28.66
CA GLN A 109 -11.16 11.67 -29.99
C GLN A 109 -9.96 12.34 -30.66
N GLY A 110 -8.79 12.23 -30.03
CA GLY A 110 -7.54 12.62 -30.71
C GLY A 110 -7.52 11.95 -32.08
N ALA A 111 -7.18 12.71 -33.12
CA ALA A 111 -7.02 12.17 -34.46
C ALA A 111 -5.88 11.14 -34.44
N HIS A 112 -6.21 9.89 -34.15
CA HIS A 112 -5.27 8.80 -34.21
C HIS A 112 -4.97 8.55 -35.68
N GLU A 113 -3.71 8.76 -36.08
CA GLU A 113 -3.26 8.25 -37.37
C GLU A 113 -3.50 6.73 -37.38
N PRO A 114 -4.14 6.18 -38.42
CA PRO A 114 -4.36 4.75 -38.52
C PRO A 114 -3.01 4.03 -38.39
N LEU A 115 -2.88 3.18 -37.37
CA LEU A 115 -1.73 2.29 -37.28
C LEU A 115 -1.71 1.42 -38.53
N GLU A 116 -0.59 1.41 -39.25
CA GLU A 116 -0.43 0.59 -40.44
C GLU A 116 -0.28 -0.88 -40.01
N VAL A 117 -1.41 -1.54 -39.77
CA VAL A 117 -1.43 -2.94 -39.34
C VAL A 117 -1.28 -3.84 -40.56
N THR A 118 -0.06 -4.32 -40.80
CA THR A 118 0.18 -5.35 -41.82
C THR A 118 -0.24 -6.72 -41.29
N LYS A 119 -1.22 -7.35 -41.94
CA LYS A 119 -1.56 -8.76 -41.64
C LYS A 119 -0.43 -9.65 -42.14
N ARG A 120 0.10 -10.53 -41.28
CA ARG A 120 1.08 -11.54 -41.71
C ARG A 120 0.47 -12.42 -42.80
N SER A 121 1.26 -12.72 -43.84
CA SER A 121 0.84 -13.63 -44.89
C SER A 121 0.51 -15.00 -44.32
N LEU A 122 -0.58 -15.61 -44.80
CA LEU A 122 -0.97 -16.98 -44.45
C LEU A 122 0.10 -18.01 -44.83
N SER A 123 1.01 -17.68 -45.75
CA SER A 123 2.15 -18.53 -46.10
C SER A 123 3.06 -18.81 -44.90
N VAL A 124 3.24 -17.83 -44.01
CA VAL A 124 4.06 -17.98 -42.79
C VAL A 124 3.50 -19.08 -41.89
N TYR A 125 2.17 -19.15 -41.76
CA TYR A 125 1.51 -20.21 -40.96
C TYR A 125 1.57 -21.57 -41.66
N LYS A 126 1.47 -21.60 -43.00
CA LYS A 126 1.58 -22.84 -43.78
C LYS A 126 2.99 -23.44 -43.68
N GLU A 127 4.04 -22.63 -43.75
CA GLU A 127 5.43 -23.08 -43.58
C GLU A 127 5.69 -23.65 -42.19
N LEU A 128 5.16 -23.01 -41.14
CA LEU A 128 5.27 -23.52 -39.77
C LEU A 128 4.61 -24.91 -39.62
N ILE A 129 3.45 -25.12 -40.25
CA ILE A 129 2.74 -26.41 -40.21
C ILE A 129 3.49 -27.48 -41.01
N VAL A 130 4.09 -27.13 -42.15
CA VAL A 130 4.90 -28.05 -42.97
C VAL A 130 6.17 -28.44 -42.23
N ASN A 131 6.89 -27.47 -41.65
CA ASN A 131 8.11 -27.71 -40.90
C ASN A 131 7.84 -28.45 -39.57
N SER A 132 6.68 -28.26 -38.93
CA SER A 132 6.32 -29.01 -37.71
C SER A 132 5.95 -30.47 -37.98
N LYS A 133 5.56 -30.82 -39.22
CA LYS A 133 5.23 -32.21 -39.60
C LYS A 133 6.47 -33.07 -39.93
N GLY A 134 7.66 -32.47 -39.96
CA GLY A 134 8.95 -33.19 -40.12
C GLY A 134 9.60 -33.62 -38.80
N ALA A 135 8.98 -33.33 -37.65
CA ALA A 135 9.50 -33.68 -36.33
C ALA A 135 8.55 -34.60 -35.57
N LEU A 136 8.08 -35.68 -36.21
CA LEU A 136 7.52 -36.84 -35.53
C LEU A 136 7.89 -38.12 -36.31
N LEU A 137 8.78 -38.88 -35.66
CA LEU A 137 9.37 -40.20 -35.98
C LEU A 137 10.54 -40.20 -36.96
#